data_AF-X7ZDY4-F1
#
_entry.id   AF-X7ZDY4-F1
#
_cell.length_a   1.000
_cell.length_b   1.000
_cell.length_c   1.000
_cell.angle_alpha   90.00
_cell.angle_beta   90.00
_cell.angle_gamma   90.00
#
_symmetry.space_group_name_H-M   'P 1'
#
loop_
_entity.id
_entity.type
_entity.pdbx_description
1 polymer ?
#
loop_
_entity_poly.entity_id
_entity_poly.type
_entity_poly.pdbx_seq_one_letter_code
_entity_poly.pdbx_strand_id
1 'polypeptide(L)'
;MPHFTKPAAGSWTQNYPELGTAPVDYTDSIDPQYFADEQRAIFRRTWLNVGRVERLPRAGSYFTKELPAAGAGMSVIVVKGKDGVIRAFHNICRHRGNKLVWNDFPHEETAGTCRQFTCKYHAWRYSLDGELTFIQQEDEFFDVDKSQYGLKPVRCEVWEGFVFVNLDPDAAPLAEYLGPMAKGLEGYPFHEMTEVYSYKAEVGSNWKLFIDAFAEFYHAPVLHQGQYTKDEAAKMMKYGFEALHYELTGPHAMISVWGGQSPPADLSMVKPMDRVLRSGLFGPWDRPDVINELGELPPGINPCKAKQWGIDSFLFFPNFMLLIWAPGWYLTYHYWPTTVDKHIFETSLYFVPPRNARERLAQELAAVTFKEYALQDANTLEATQTMIGTKVVTDFPLCDQEILLRHLHKMTGDYVKEYRNNGHATQAAR
;
A
#
# COMPACT_ATOMS: atom_id res chain seq x y z
N MET A 1 -16.72 -28.47 11.11
CA MET A 1 -15.70 -28.09 12.13
C MET A 1 -14.69 -27.21 11.43
N PRO A 2 -14.13 -26.20 12.10
CA PRO A 2 -13.07 -25.38 11.50
C PRO A 2 -11.87 -26.27 11.12
N HIS A 3 -11.23 -25.97 9.99
CA HIS A 3 -10.01 -26.63 9.54
C HIS A 3 -8.79 -26.17 10.34
N PHE A 4 -8.82 -24.92 10.83
CA PHE A 4 -7.76 -24.31 11.63
C PHE A 4 -8.24 -23.87 13.01
N THR A 5 -7.32 -23.73 13.96
CA THR A 5 -7.64 -23.34 15.33
C THR A 5 -8.20 -21.91 15.36
N LYS A 6 -9.40 -21.75 15.90
CA LYS A 6 -9.99 -20.42 16.19
C LYS A 6 -9.39 -19.82 17.47
N PRO A 7 -9.51 -18.50 17.69
CA PRO A 7 -9.13 -17.87 18.95
C PRO A 7 -9.78 -18.52 20.16
N ALA A 8 -9.15 -18.39 21.33
CA ALA A 8 -9.70 -18.86 22.59
C ALA A 8 -11.08 -18.26 22.92
N ALA A 9 -11.37 -17.06 22.39
CA ALA A 9 -12.66 -16.39 22.51
C ALA A 9 -13.81 -17.09 21.75
N GLY A 10 -13.51 -18.01 20.83
CA GLY A 10 -14.47 -18.78 20.05
C GLY A 10 -14.50 -18.42 18.56
N SER A 11 -14.58 -17.13 18.24
CA SER A 11 -14.57 -16.58 16.88
C SER A 11 -13.61 -15.40 16.77
N TRP A 12 -13.27 -14.98 15.54
CA TRP A 12 -12.42 -13.82 15.33
C TRP A 12 -13.09 -12.54 15.81
N THR A 13 -14.38 -12.35 15.52
CA THR A 13 -15.14 -11.17 15.96
C THR A 13 -15.30 -11.12 17.48
N GLN A 14 -15.43 -12.27 18.14
CA GLN A 14 -15.43 -12.35 19.62
C GLN A 14 -14.07 -12.00 20.24
N ASN A 15 -12.98 -12.22 19.50
CA ASN A 15 -11.63 -11.84 19.93
C ASN A 15 -11.39 -10.32 19.85
N TYR A 16 -12.18 -9.59 19.07
CA TYR A 16 -12.13 -8.13 18.91
C TYR A 16 -13.54 -7.52 19.07
N PRO A 17 -14.13 -7.57 20.27
CA PRO A 17 -15.54 -7.24 20.50
C PRO A 17 -15.90 -5.78 20.17
N GLU A 18 -14.93 -4.87 20.17
CA GLU A 18 -15.08 -3.45 19.83
C GLU A 18 -15.48 -3.20 18.35
N LEU A 19 -15.28 -4.19 17.47
CA LEU A 19 -15.68 -4.10 16.06
C LEU A 19 -17.16 -4.46 15.86
N GLY A 20 -17.77 -5.18 16.80
CA GLY A 20 -19.16 -5.61 16.75
C GLY A 20 -19.50 -6.55 15.59
N THR A 21 -20.76 -7.01 15.57
CA THR A 21 -21.30 -7.91 14.52
C THR A 21 -22.45 -7.30 13.75
N ALA A 22 -22.80 -6.05 14.00
CA ALA A 22 -23.85 -5.35 13.27
C ALA A 22 -23.51 -5.27 11.77
N PRO A 23 -24.51 -5.15 10.89
CA PRO A 23 -24.26 -4.80 9.49
C PRO A 23 -23.41 -3.53 9.37
N VAL A 24 -22.58 -3.47 8.32
CA VAL A 24 -21.74 -2.32 7.99
C VAL A 24 -22.48 -1.44 6.97
N ASP A 25 -22.32 -0.12 7.10
CA ASP A 25 -22.81 0.88 6.15
C ASP A 25 -21.62 1.49 5.38
N TYR A 26 -21.71 1.41 4.05
CA TYR A 26 -20.69 1.91 3.12
C TYR A 26 -20.91 3.37 2.70
N THR A 27 -21.68 4.15 3.46
CA THR A 27 -21.88 5.59 3.21
C THR A 27 -20.55 6.34 3.17
N ASP A 28 -19.56 5.91 3.96
CA ASP A 28 -18.19 6.44 3.95
C ASP A 28 -17.44 6.23 2.63
N SER A 29 -17.97 5.39 1.74
CA SER A 29 -17.40 5.03 0.44
C SER A 29 -18.18 5.64 -0.73
N ILE A 30 -19.20 6.44 -0.45
CA ILE A 30 -20.05 7.08 -1.47
C ILE A 30 -20.37 8.54 -1.18
N ASP A 31 -20.07 9.08 0.01
CA ASP A 31 -20.29 10.48 0.35
C ASP A 31 -19.07 11.36 -0.02
N PRO A 32 -19.21 12.28 -1.01
CA PRO A 32 -18.11 13.16 -1.41
C PRO A 32 -17.62 14.10 -0.30
N GLN A 33 -18.49 14.49 0.64
CA GLN A 33 -18.09 15.34 1.76
C GLN A 33 -17.28 14.53 2.78
N TYR A 34 -17.68 13.27 3.01
CA TYR A 34 -16.90 12.34 3.82
C TYR A 34 -15.51 12.12 3.23
N PHE A 35 -15.43 11.88 1.91
CA PHE A 35 -14.17 11.76 1.19
C PHE A 35 -13.27 13.00 1.38
N ALA A 36 -13.83 14.21 1.26
CA ALA A 36 -13.08 15.43 1.50
C ALA A 36 -12.55 15.55 2.94
N ASP A 37 -13.27 15.00 3.93
CA ASP A 37 -12.80 14.90 5.31
C ASP A 37 -11.70 13.85 5.46
N GLU A 38 -11.80 12.68 4.81
CA GLU A 38 -10.74 11.67 4.77
C GLU A 38 -9.42 12.25 4.25
N GLN A 39 -9.46 13.03 3.16
CA GLN A 39 -8.25 13.69 2.62
C GLN A 39 -7.55 14.55 3.69
N ARG A 40 -8.32 15.24 4.55
CA ARG A 40 -7.79 16.14 5.58
C ARG A 40 -7.42 15.44 6.88
N ALA A 41 -8.21 14.46 7.29
CA ALA A 41 -8.08 13.74 8.54
C ALA A 41 -7.02 12.64 8.46
N ILE A 42 -6.94 11.96 7.31
CA ILE A 42 -6.12 10.76 7.12
C ILE A 42 -4.90 11.10 6.24
N PHE A 43 -5.09 11.35 4.95
CA PHE A 43 -3.96 11.40 4.01
C PHE A 43 -3.03 12.60 4.19
N ARG A 44 -3.48 13.67 4.87
CA ARG A 44 -2.63 14.81 5.23
C ARG A 44 -1.92 14.66 6.58
N ARG A 45 -2.27 13.66 7.38
CA ARG A 45 -1.82 13.54 8.78
C ARG A 45 -1.21 12.19 9.14
N THR A 46 -1.35 11.20 8.27
CA THR A 46 -0.77 9.87 8.42
C THR A 46 0.45 9.67 7.53
N TRP A 47 1.26 8.69 7.87
CA TRP A 47 2.41 8.33 7.06
C TRP A 47 1.97 7.58 5.79
N LEU A 48 2.44 8.06 4.64
CA LEU A 48 2.15 7.48 3.33
C LEU A 48 3.41 6.86 2.75
N ASN A 49 3.36 5.58 2.38
CA ASN A 49 4.44 4.98 1.62
C ASN A 49 4.45 5.55 0.19
N VAL A 50 5.61 6.02 -0.29
CA VAL A 50 5.74 6.65 -1.62
C VAL A 50 6.74 5.95 -2.54
N GLY A 51 7.34 4.86 -2.08
CA GLY A 51 8.27 4.06 -2.86
C GLY A 51 9.38 3.45 -2.00
N ARG A 52 10.47 3.08 -2.66
CA ARG A 52 11.63 2.46 -2.01
C ARG A 52 12.94 3.18 -2.30
N VAL A 53 13.94 2.93 -1.46
CA VAL A 53 15.29 3.52 -1.53
C VAL A 53 16.05 3.15 -2.80
N GLU A 54 15.69 2.06 -3.49
CA GLU A 54 16.32 1.66 -4.75
C GLU A 54 16.06 2.68 -5.88
N ARG A 55 15.03 3.53 -5.75
CA ARG A 55 14.83 4.71 -6.64
C ARG A 55 15.86 5.83 -6.39
N LEU A 56 16.62 5.74 -5.31
CA LEU A 56 17.56 6.75 -4.82
C LEU A 56 18.99 6.18 -4.65
N PRO A 57 19.59 5.59 -5.70
CA PRO A 57 20.83 4.80 -5.57
C PRO A 57 22.04 5.63 -5.12
N ARG A 58 22.06 6.95 -5.39
CA ARG A 58 23.20 7.83 -5.10
C ARG A 58 22.76 9.23 -4.70
N ALA A 59 23.69 10.01 -4.15
CA ALA A 59 23.45 11.43 -3.86
C ALA A 59 22.96 12.18 -5.12
N GLY A 60 21.97 13.04 -4.94
CA GLY A 60 21.30 13.77 -6.01
C GLY A 60 20.25 12.98 -6.77
N SER A 61 20.12 11.65 -6.55
CA SER A 61 18.98 10.90 -7.06
C SER A 61 17.69 11.42 -6.44
N TYR A 62 16.67 11.59 -7.27
CA TYR A 62 15.35 12.05 -6.84
C TYR A 62 14.24 11.34 -7.61
N PHE A 63 13.05 11.35 -7.04
CA PHE A 63 11.80 11.13 -7.76
C PHE A 63 10.70 12.06 -7.25
N THR A 64 9.69 12.31 -8.06
CA THR A 64 8.46 12.99 -7.64
C THR A 64 7.35 11.97 -7.41
N LYS A 65 6.45 12.27 -6.47
CA LYS A 65 5.24 11.49 -6.24
C LYS A 65 4.04 12.43 -6.21
N GLU A 66 3.01 12.13 -6.99
CA GLU A 66 1.72 12.79 -6.87
C GLU A 66 0.93 12.14 -5.73
N LEU A 67 0.28 12.95 -4.90
CA LEU A 67 -0.48 12.51 -3.72
C LEU A 67 -1.95 12.92 -3.87
N PRO A 68 -2.69 12.40 -4.86
CA PRO A 68 -4.07 12.81 -5.11
C PRO A 68 -4.97 12.58 -3.89
N ALA A 69 -4.64 11.57 -3.07
CA ALA A 69 -5.31 11.27 -1.81
C ALA A 69 -5.24 12.42 -0.78
N ALA A 70 -4.20 13.25 -0.83
CA ALA A 70 -4.05 14.44 0.02
C ALA A 70 -4.65 15.71 -0.61
N GLY A 71 -5.17 15.63 -1.84
CA GLY A 71 -5.81 16.73 -2.56
C GLY A 71 -5.27 16.90 -3.98
N ALA A 72 -6.10 17.47 -4.85
CA ALA A 72 -5.75 17.72 -6.25
C ALA A 72 -4.47 18.59 -6.38
N GLY A 73 -3.53 18.13 -7.21
CA GLY A 73 -2.27 18.82 -7.46
C GLY A 73 -1.23 18.73 -6.34
N MET A 74 -1.49 17.98 -5.27
CA MET A 74 -0.50 17.73 -4.22
C MET A 74 0.64 16.86 -4.79
N SER A 75 1.87 17.35 -4.72
CA SER A 75 3.05 16.69 -5.28
C SER A 75 4.24 16.90 -4.36
N VAL A 76 5.07 15.87 -4.20
CA VAL A 76 6.29 15.91 -3.41
C VAL A 76 7.51 15.52 -4.25
N ILE A 77 8.66 16.07 -3.90
CA ILE A 77 9.97 15.65 -4.38
C ILE A 77 10.61 14.85 -3.25
N VAL A 78 11.06 13.64 -3.54
CA VAL A 78 11.88 12.83 -2.63
C VAL A 78 13.29 12.77 -3.21
N VAL A 79 14.30 13.08 -2.40
CA VAL A 79 15.69 13.24 -2.85
C VAL A 79 16.67 12.68 -1.83
N LYS A 80 17.74 12.05 -2.32
CA LYS A 80 18.91 11.69 -1.49
C LYS A 80 19.93 12.82 -1.52
N GLY A 81 20.16 13.44 -0.38
CA GLY A 81 21.13 14.54 -0.21
C GLY A 81 22.57 14.09 -0.44
N LYS A 82 23.49 15.06 -0.48
CA LYS A 82 24.95 14.78 -0.58
C LYS A 82 25.50 14.11 0.68
N ASP A 83 24.84 14.34 1.80
CA ASP A 83 25.09 13.71 3.09
C ASP A 83 24.50 12.29 3.21
N GLY A 84 23.85 11.79 2.15
CA GLY A 84 23.23 10.47 2.12
C GLY A 84 21.84 10.39 2.75
N VAL A 85 21.35 11.48 3.37
CA VAL A 85 20.03 11.53 4.01
C VAL A 85 18.94 11.70 2.95
N ILE A 86 17.87 10.92 3.06
CA ILE A 86 16.69 11.04 2.21
C ILE A 86 15.75 12.09 2.80
N ARG A 87 15.29 13.02 1.96
CA ARG A 87 14.41 14.14 2.34
C ARG A 87 13.23 14.23 1.39
N ALA A 88 12.16 14.84 1.85
CA ALA A 88 11.02 15.21 1.01
C ALA A 88 10.68 16.70 1.11
N PHE A 89 10.20 17.26 0.01
CA PHE A 89 9.73 18.65 -0.08
C PHE A 89 8.44 18.72 -0.89
N HIS A 90 7.59 19.70 -0.60
CA HIS A 90 6.50 20.04 -1.51
C HIS A 90 7.08 20.45 -2.89
N ASN A 91 6.54 19.88 -3.98
CA ASN A 91 7.01 20.10 -5.34
C ASN A 91 6.51 21.45 -5.91
N ILE A 92 6.82 22.54 -5.22
CA ILE A 92 6.33 23.88 -5.53
C ILE A 92 7.44 24.91 -5.39
N CYS A 93 7.66 25.69 -6.46
CA CYS A 93 8.57 26.82 -6.42
C CYS A 93 7.99 27.95 -5.56
N ARG A 94 8.79 28.50 -4.65
CA ARG A 94 8.39 29.52 -3.68
C ARG A 94 8.20 30.92 -4.27
N HIS A 95 8.52 31.13 -5.56
CA HIS A 95 8.30 32.42 -6.24
C HIS A 95 6.83 32.61 -6.63
N ARG A 96 6.34 31.83 -7.61
CA ARG A 96 4.98 31.95 -8.18
C ARG A 96 4.25 30.61 -8.27
N GLY A 97 4.65 29.63 -7.46
CA GLY A 97 3.92 28.38 -7.30
C GLY A 97 4.03 27.39 -8.47
N ASN A 98 4.94 27.58 -9.43
CA ASN A 98 5.13 26.59 -10.49
C ASN A 98 5.60 25.26 -9.89
N LYS A 99 5.12 24.12 -10.43
CA LYS A 99 5.65 22.80 -10.12
C LYS A 99 7.16 22.81 -10.38
N LEU A 100 7.92 22.45 -9.35
CA LEU A 100 9.37 22.69 -9.38
C LEU A 100 10.10 21.67 -10.26
N VAL A 101 9.74 20.40 -10.11
CA VAL A 101 10.36 19.26 -10.77
C VAL A 101 9.30 18.53 -11.59
N TRP A 102 9.47 18.60 -12.91
CA TRP A 102 8.66 17.94 -13.94
C TRP A 102 9.44 17.92 -15.26
N ASN A 103 9.08 17.03 -16.20
CA ASN A 103 9.75 16.91 -17.51
C ASN A 103 8.95 17.62 -18.61
N ASP A 104 8.51 16.93 -19.67
CA ASP A 104 7.71 17.53 -20.74
C ASP A 104 6.23 17.64 -20.34
N PHE A 105 5.78 16.75 -19.46
CA PHE A 105 4.40 16.67 -18.97
C PHE A 105 4.34 17.02 -17.47
N PRO A 106 3.79 18.19 -17.08
CA PRO A 106 3.74 18.62 -15.68
C PRO A 106 2.83 17.76 -14.80
N HIS A 107 1.96 16.96 -15.40
CA HIS A 107 1.03 16.05 -14.71
C HIS A 107 1.61 14.65 -14.50
N GLU A 108 2.80 14.36 -15.02
CA GLU A 108 3.45 13.06 -14.87
C GLU A 108 4.54 13.10 -13.79
N GLU A 109 4.68 11.98 -13.07
CA GLU A 109 5.79 11.77 -12.15
C GLU A 109 7.11 11.64 -12.92
N THR A 110 8.20 12.15 -12.37
CA THR A 110 9.53 12.06 -12.96
C THR A 110 10.57 11.63 -11.92
N ALA A 111 11.69 11.09 -12.39
CA ALA A 111 12.83 10.73 -11.58
C ALA A 111 14.13 11.03 -12.32
N GLY A 112 15.23 11.17 -11.57
CA GLY A 112 16.53 11.45 -12.18
C GLY A 112 17.63 11.67 -11.17
N THR A 113 18.69 12.35 -11.61
CA THR A 113 19.78 12.82 -10.75
C THR A 113 20.01 14.31 -11.01
N CYS A 114 20.18 15.11 -9.97
CA CYS A 114 20.52 16.52 -10.10
C CYS A 114 21.52 16.96 -9.00
N ARG A 115 22.15 18.12 -9.22
CA ARG A 115 23.01 18.78 -8.21
C ARG A 115 22.26 19.82 -7.38
N GLN A 116 21.15 20.30 -7.91
CA GLN A 116 20.24 21.30 -7.36
C GLN A 116 18.93 21.25 -8.19
N PHE A 117 17.82 21.72 -7.62
CA PHE A 117 16.58 21.91 -8.36
C PHE A 117 16.56 23.30 -8.98
N THR A 118 16.11 23.43 -10.23
CA THR A 118 16.00 24.73 -10.91
C THR A 118 14.60 24.85 -11.47
N CYS A 119 13.86 25.86 -11.02
CA CYS A 119 12.52 26.11 -11.52
C CYS A 119 12.57 26.52 -13.00
N LYS A 120 11.86 25.76 -13.85
CA LYS A 120 11.78 26.01 -15.29
C LYS A 120 11.16 27.36 -15.67
N TYR A 121 10.48 28.04 -14.74
CA TYR A 121 9.82 29.32 -15.03
C TYR A 121 10.78 30.51 -15.03
N HIS A 122 11.46 30.76 -13.91
CA HIS A 122 12.30 31.95 -13.71
C HIS A 122 13.67 31.60 -13.10
N ALA A 123 14.09 30.34 -13.22
CA ALA A 123 15.40 29.85 -12.79
C ALA A 123 15.74 30.03 -11.30
N TRP A 124 14.76 30.18 -10.40
CA TRP A 124 15.02 30.06 -8.95
C TRP A 124 15.61 28.67 -8.66
N ARG A 125 16.73 28.63 -7.92
CA ARG A 125 17.47 27.38 -7.66
C ARG A 125 17.44 27.02 -6.20
N TYR A 126 17.26 25.73 -5.93
CA TYR A 126 17.21 25.19 -4.59
C TYR A 126 18.26 24.10 -4.43
N SER A 127 18.97 24.09 -3.30
CA SER A 127 19.87 22.99 -2.96
C SER A 127 19.10 21.68 -2.77
N LEU A 128 19.81 20.56 -2.66
CA LEU A 128 19.19 19.28 -2.33
C LEU A 128 18.66 19.23 -0.88
N ASP A 129 19.08 20.18 -0.05
CA ASP A 129 18.61 20.37 1.32
C ASP A 129 17.41 21.33 1.39
N GLY A 130 16.98 21.88 0.24
CA GLY A 130 15.80 22.74 0.12
C GLY A 130 16.09 24.24 0.19
N GLU A 131 17.33 24.66 0.46
CA GLU A 131 17.70 26.07 0.58
C GLU A 131 17.61 26.80 -0.76
N LEU A 132 17.05 28.02 -0.78
CA LEU A 132 17.05 28.88 -1.97
C LEU A 132 18.46 29.47 -2.17
N THR A 133 19.14 29.02 -3.22
CA THR A 133 20.55 29.38 -3.48
C THR A 133 20.72 30.49 -4.51
N PHE A 134 19.72 30.72 -5.37
CA PHE A 134 19.82 31.70 -6.46
C PHE A 134 18.44 32.23 -6.88
N ILE A 135 18.40 33.55 -7.10
CA ILE A 135 17.29 34.28 -7.72
C ILE A 135 17.82 34.94 -8.99
N GLN A 136 17.10 34.79 -10.11
CA GLN A 136 17.40 35.51 -11.34
C GLN A 136 17.06 37.00 -11.15
N GLN A 137 18.01 37.90 -11.41
CA GLN A 137 17.88 39.35 -11.18
C GLN A 137 17.44 39.67 -9.74
N GLU A 138 18.18 39.12 -8.76
CA GLU A 138 17.89 39.25 -7.32
C GLU A 138 17.79 40.71 -6.84
N ASP A 139 18.49 41.63 -7.51
CA ASP A 139 18.51 43.07 -7.27
C ASP A 139 17.20 43.81 -7.63
N GLU A 140 16.34 43.21 -8.45
CA GLU A 140 15.00 43.73 -8.78
C GLU A 140 13.93 43.37 -7.73
N PHE A 141 14.27 42.55 -6.74
CA PHE A 141 13.36 42.18 -5.65
C PHE A 141 13.52 43.13 -4.45
N PHE A 142 12.40 43.47 -3.81
CA PHE A 142 12.39 44.30 -2.61
C PHE A 142 12.84 43.50 -1.39
N ASP A 143 14.05 43.76 -0.89
CA ASP A 143 14.60 43.23 0.37
C ASP A 143 14.41 41.71 0.54
N VAL A 144 14.58 40.92 -0.53
CA VAL A 144 14.32 39.48 -0.50
C VAL A 144 15.35 38.74 0.37
N ASP A 145 14.89 38.15 1.46
CA ASP A 145 15.70 37.25 2.29
C ASP A 145 15.51 35.80 1.81
N LYS A 146 16.50 35.27 1.08
CA LYS A 146 16.47 33.89 0.54
C LYS A 146 16.20 32.83 1.62
N SER A 147 16.59 33.05 2.87
CA SER A 147 16.38 32.09 3.96
C SER A 147 14.89 31.83 4.26
N GLN A 148 14.00 32.78 3.91
CA GLN A 148 12.55 32.65 4.12
C GLN A 148 11.83 31.89 2.99
N TYR A 149 12.53 31.65 1.89
CA TYR A 149 11.99 31.11 0.65
C TYR A 149 12.61 29.77 0.23
N GLY A 150 13.19 29.01 1.16
CA GLY A 150 13.52 27.60 0.94
C GLY A 150 12.29 26.73 0.65
N LEU A 151 12.48 25.54 0.09
CA LEU A 151 11.41 24.58 -0.16
C LEU A 151 10.72 24.22 1.16
N LYS A 152 9.39 24.04 1.11
CA LYS A 152 8.64 23.60 2.29
C LYS A 152 8.92 22.11 2.54
N PRO A 153 9.52 21.74 3.67
CA PRO A 153 9.85 20.35 3.96
C PRO A 153 8.57 19.53 4.19
N VAL A 154 8.67 18.25 3.88
CA VAL A 154 7.68 17.22 4.20
C VAL A 154 8.40 16.18 5.08
N ARG A 155 7.78 15.73 6.16
CA ARG A 155 8.38 14.69 7.03
C ARG A 155 8.70 13.48 6.16
N CYS A 156 9.90 12.93 6.28
CA CYS A 156 10.34 11.80 5.47
C CYS A 156 11.21 10.88 6.33
N GLU A 157 10.81 9.62 6.40
CA GLU A 157 11.50 8.58 7.18
C GLU A 157 11.52 7.28 6.35
N VAL A 158 12.49 6.41 6.65
CA VAL A 158 12.71 5.16 5.92
C VAL A 158 12.65 4.00 6.90
N TRP A 159 11.87 2.98 6.56
CA TRP A 159 11.78 1.72 7.30
C TRP A 159 12.06 0.55 6.34
N GLU A 160 13.07 -0.28 6.60
CA GLU A 160 13.41 -1.46 5.78
C GLU A 160 13.51 -1.17 4.25
N GLY A 161 14.02 0.02 3.91
CA GLY A 161 14.14 0.50 2.53
C GLY A 161 12.85 1.07 1.93
N PHE A 162 11.73 1.04 2.64
CA PHE A 162 10.48 1.69 2.28
C PHE A 162 10.49 3.16 2.71
N VAL A 163 10.25 4.07 1.77
CA VAL A 163 10.26 5.53 2.00
C VAL A 163 8.85 6.00 2.29
N PHE A 164 8.65 6.62 3.45
CA PHE A 164 7.38 7.22 3.86
C PHE A 164 7.48 8.74 3.95
N VAL A 165 6.34 9.40 3.73
CA VAL A 165 6.18 10.84 3.93
C VAL A 165 4.95 11.15 4.79
N ASN A 166 4.99 12.26 5.53
CA ASN A 166 3.83 12.80 6.23
C ASN A 166 3.76 14.31 6.02
N LEU A 167 2.57 14.81 5.67
CA LEU A 167 2.34 16.23 5.39
C LEU A 167 2.10 17.06 6.66
N ASP A 168 1.84 16.40 7.80
CA ASP A 168 1.74 17.05 9.10
C ASP A 168 3.15 17.22 9.68
N PRO A 169 3.64 18.46 9.87
CA PRO A 169 4.98 18.70 10.42
C PRO A 169 5.13 18.20 11.86
N ASP A 170 4.02 18.04 12.59
CA ASP A 170 3.98 17.62 13.98
C ASP A 170 3.70 16.11 14.13
N ALA A 171 3.73 15.36 13.02
CA ALA A 171 3.51 13.92 13.03
C ALA A 171 4.54 13.17 13.90
N ALA A 172 4.05 12.22 14.69
CA ALA A 172 4.88 11.28 15.44
C ALA A 172 5.89 10.56 14.53
N PRO A 173 7.03 10.08 15.06
CA PRO A 173 8.01 9.30 14.30
C PRO A 173 7.39 8.10 13.59
N LEU A 174 7.92 7.73 12.41
CA LEU A 174 7.40 6.62 11.60
C LEU A 174 7.43 5.30 12.37
N ALA A 175 8.51 5.05 13.12
CA ALA A 175 8.65 3.83 13.91
C ALA A 175 7.56 3.67 14.98
N GLU A 176 7.10 4.79 15.58
CA GLU A 176 5.99 4.78 16.54
C GLU A 176 4.67 4.52 15.82
N TYR A 177 4.46 5.15 14.66
CA TYR A 177 3.26 4.96 13.84
C TYR A 177 3.10 3.52 13.38
N LEU A 178 4.12 2.94 12.75
CA LEU A 178 4.07 1.56 12.23
C LEU A 178 4.05 0.51 13.35
N GLY A 179 4.64 0.82 14.49
CA GLY A 179 4.52 0.06 15.72
C GLY A 179 5.05 -1.39 15.66
N PRO A 180 4.55 -2.26 16.55
CA PRO A 180 4.98 -3.66 16.66
C PRO A 180 4.86 -4.48 15.38
N MET A 181 3.86 -4.19 14.53
CA MET A 181 3.61 -4.92 13.29
C MET A 181 4.80 -4.80 12.33
N ALA A 182 5.26 -3.58 12.06
CA ALA A 182 6.46 -3.35 11.24
C ALA A 182 7.73 -3.87 11.92
N LYS A 183 7.84 -3.68 13.24
CA LYS A 183 8.98 -4.22 14.00
C LYS A 183 9.11 -5.73 13.87
N GLY A 184 7.99 -6.46 13.81
CA GLY A 184 7.96 -7.91 13.60
C GLY A 184 8.49 -8.37 12.25
N LEU A 185 8.66 -7.46 11.28
CA LEU A 185 9.15 -7.75 9.93
C LEU A 185 10.61 -7.33 9.70
N GLU A 186 11.22 -6.65 10.67
CA GLU A 186 12.61 -6.19 10.56
C GLU A 186 13.56 -7.37 10.32
N GLY A 187 14.54 -7.16 9.46
CA GLY A 187 15.50 -8.18 9.04
C GLY A 187 15.03 -9.10 7.90
N TYR A 188 13.80 -8.96 7.39
CA TYR A 188 13.45 -9.58 6.11
C TYR A 188 14.30 -8.97 4.98
N PRO A 189 14.89 -9.76 4.07
CA PRO A 189 15.85 -9.25 3.08
C PRO A 189 15.16 -8.56 1.89
N PHE A 190 14.37 -7.51 2.14
CA PHE A 190 13.66 -6.77 1.09
C PHE A 190 14.61 -6.23 0.02
N HIS A 191 15.81 -5.79 0.41
CA HIS A 191 16.81 -5.18 -0.47
C HIS A 191 17.43 -6.15 -1.48
N GLU A 192 17.27 -7.45 -1.27
CA GLU A 192 17.78 -8.50 -2.18
C GLU A 192 16.82 -8.75 -3.36
N MET A 193 15.59 -8.22 -3.29
CA MET A 193 14.54 -8.47 -4.27
C MET A 193 14.44 -7.33 -5.30
N THR A 194 15.48 -7.20 -6.11
CA THR A 194 15.63 -6.09 -7.05
C THR A 194 15.02 -6.33 -8.43
N GLU A 195 14.52 -7.52 -8.73
CA GLU A 195 13.74 -7.78 -9.95
C GLU A 195 12.28 -7.44 -9.69
N VAL A 196 11.76 -6.43 -10.39
CA VAL A 196 10.46 -5.81 -10.06
C VAL A 196 9.55 -5.77 -11.27
N TYR A 197 8.33 -6.30 -11.08
CA TYR A 197 7.23 -6.17 -12.05
C TYR A 197 6.16 -5.26 -11.47
N SER A 198 5.82 -4.17 -12.17
CA SER A 198 4.89 -3.17 -11.66
C SER A 198 3.71 -2.94 -12.60
N TYR A 199 2.54 -2.75 -12.01
CA TYR A 199 1.31 -2.39 -12.71
C TYR A 199 0.66 -1.16 -12.05
N LYS A 200 -0.05 -0.39 -12.85
CA LYS A 200 -0.78 0.80 -12.41
C LYS A 200 -2.11 0.88 -13.18
N ALA A 201 -3.19 1.14 -12.47
CA ALA A 201 -4.52 1.31 -13.05
C ALA A 201 -5.31 2.40 -12.31
N GLU A 202 -6.19 3.11 -13.02
CA GLU A 202 -7.31 3.80 -12.40
C GLU A 202 -8.44 2.79 -12.26
N VAL A 203 -9.01 2.68 -11.05
CA VAL A 203 -10.09 1.76 -10.72
C VAL A 203 -11.32 2.58 -10.30
N GLY A 204 -12.47 2.25 -10.87
CA GLY A 204 -13.77 2.87 -10.62
C GLY A 204 -14.46 2.47 -9.31
N SER A 205 -13.69 2.38 -8.22
CA SER A 205 -14.22 2.09 -6.89
C SER A 205 -13.54 2.95 -5.82
N ASN A 206 -14.22 3.14 -4.69
CA ASN A 206 -13.64 3.75 -3.49
C ASN A 206 -12.44 2.92 -3.03
N TRP A 207 -11.38 3.61 -2.58
CA TRP A 207 -10.15 2.98 -2.13
C TRP A 207 -10.34 1.97 -0.98
N LYS A 208 -11.31 2.19 -0.08
CA LYS A 208 -11.59 1.28 1.05
C LYS A 208 -12.20 -0.04 0.56
N LEU A 209 -13.20 0.04 -0.31
CA LEU A 209 -13.80 -1.16 -0.92
C LEU A 209 -12.77 -1.97 -1.71
N PHE A 210 -11.82 -1.30 -2.34
CA PHE A 210 -10.76 -2.00 -3.05
C PHE A 210 -9.77 -2.67 -2.09
N ILE A 211 -9.47 -2.05 -0.94
CA ILE A 211 -8.71 -2.70 0.14
C ILE A 211 -9.46 -3.90 0.72
N ASP A 212 -10.79 -3.83 0.86
CA ASP A 212 -11.60 -4.92 1.41
C ASP A 212 -11.26 -6.25 0.74
N ALA A 213 -11.19 -6.29 -0.60
CA ALA A 213 -10.85 -7.49 -1.37
C ALA A 213 -9.44 -8.05 -1.12
N PHE A 214 -8.51 -7.28 -0.55
CA PHE A 214 -7.18 -7.77 -0.16
C PHE A 214 -7.03 -7.97 1.36
N ALA A 215 -8.05 -7.58 2.12
CA ALA A 215 -8.14 -7.72 3.58
C ALA A 215 -8.95 -8.96 4.00
N GLU A 216 -9.57 -9.66 3.05
CA GLU A 216 -10.18 -10.98 3.20
C GLU A 216 -9.84 -11.89 2.01
N PHE A 217 -10.15 -13.18 2.13
CA PHE A 217 -9.95 -14.19 1.06
C PHE A 217 -11.20 -15.07 0.89
N TYR A 218 -12.35 -14.64 1.41
CA TYR A 218 -13.64 -15.31 1.27
C TYR A 218 -14.09 -15.37 -0.19
N HIS A 219 -13.82 -14.33 -1.00
CA HIS A 219 -14.13 -14.34 -2.43
C HIS A 219 -13.23 -15.28 -3.24
N ALA A 220 -12.00 -15.55 -2.78
CA ALA A 220 -10.95 -16.17 -3.58
C ALA A 220 -11.31 -17.55 -4.18
N PRO A 221 -11.98 -18.48 -3.44
CA PRO A 221 -12.44 -19.75 -4.01
C PRO A 221 -13.43 -19.60 -5.18
N VAL A 222 -14.22 -18.52 -5.18
CA VAL A 222 -15.31 -18.29 -6.13
C VAL A 222 -14.84 -17.45 -7.31
N LEU A 223 -14.31 -16.26 -7.03
CA LEU A 223 -13.96 -15.27 -8.05
C LEU A 223 -12.79 -15.76 -8.90
N HIS A 224 -11.77 -16.34 -8.26
CA HIS A 224 -10.55 -16.76 -8.93
C HIS A 224 -10.60 -18.19 -9.46
N GLN A 225 -11.77 -18.84 -9.50
CA GLN A 225 -11.91 -20.24 -9.90
C GLN A 225 -11.31 -20.54 -11.30
N GLY A 226 -11.32 -19.56 -12.21
CA GLY A 226 -10.74 -19.66 -13.55
C GLY A 226 -9.21 -19.79 -13.55
N GLN A 227 -8.54 -19.49 -12.44
CA GLN A 227 -7.10 -19.62 -12.28
C GLN A 227 -6.67 -21.03 -11.84
N TYR A 228 -7.62 -21.88 -11.50
CA TYR A 228 -7.38 -23.29 -11.15
C TYR A 228 -7.70 -24.22 -12.34
N THR A 229 -7.31 -25.48 -12.24
CA THR A 229 -7.94 -26.52 -13.07
C THR A 229 -9.38 -26.74 -12.59
N LYS A 230 -10.25 -27.34 -13.41
CA LYS A 230 -11.65 -27.59 -13.04
C LYS A 230 -11.79 -28.39 -11.75
N ASP A 231 -10.96 -29.42 -11.58
CA ASP A 231 -10.99 -30.29 -10.41
C ASP A 231 -10.49 -29.57 -9.15
N GLU A 232 -9.42 -28.78 -9.28
CA GLU A 232 -8.92 -27.97 -8.17
C GLU A 232 -9.92 -26.88 -7.77
N ALA A 233 -10.56 -26.19 -8.73
CA ALA A 233 -11.61 -25.21 -8.46
C ALA A 233 -12.78 -25.84 -7.68
N ALA A 234 -13.27 -27.01 -8.12
CA ALA A 234 -14.37 -27.71 -7.46
C ALA A 234 -14.01 -28.14 -6.02
N LYS A 235 -12.74 -28.45 -5.78
CA LYS A 235 -12.24 -28.81 -4.45
C LYS A 235 -12.04 -27.58 -3.56
N MET A 236 -11.47 -26.52 -4.10
CA MET A 236 -11.33 -25.21 -3.44
C MET A 236 -12.68 -24.67 -2.98
N MET A 237 -13.71 -24.74 -3.83
CA MET A 237 -15.08 -24.35 -3.50
C MET A 237 -15.68 -25.13 -2.32
N LYS A 238 -15.36 -26.42 -2.20
CA LYS A 238 -15.83 -27.26 -1.07
C LYS A 238 -15.06 -26.99 0.22
N TYR A 239 -13.77 -26.68 0.09
CA TYR A 239 -12.91 -26.37 1.22
C TYR A 239 -13.20 -24.97 1.77
N GLY A 240 -13.48 -24.02 0.88
CA GLY A 240 -13.74 -22.63 1.23
C GLY A 240 -12.47 -21.92 1.70
N PHE A 241 -12.69 -20.80 2.40
CA PHE A 241 -11.62 -20.00 2.99
C PHE A 241 -11.65 -20.11 4.51
N GLU A 242 -10.47 -20.20 5.13
CA GLU A 242 -10.32 -20.02 6.56
C GLU A 242 -8.98 -19.35 6.90
N ALA A 243 -9.00 -18.24 7.64
CA ALA A 243 -7.78 -17.55 8.04
C ALA A 243 -7.00 -18.32 9.10
N LEU A 244 -5.67 -18.23 9.05
CA LEU A 244 -4.77 -18.77 10.07
C LEU A 244 -4.58 -17.82 11.24
N HIS A 245 -4.60 -16.51 10.97
CA HIS A 245 -4.39 -15.47 11.97
C HIS A 245 -4.97 -14.13 11.52
N TYR A 246 -5.41 -13.32 12.49
CA TYR A 246 -5.61 -11.89 12.32
C TYR A 246 -4.92 -11.14 13.46
N GLU A 247 -4.23 -10.06 13.12
CA GLU A 247 -3.62 -9.14 14.07
C GLU A 247 -4.10 -7.72 13.77
N LEU A 248 -4.52 -6.99 14.81
CA LEU A 248 -4.86 -5.57 14.74
C LEU A 248 -3.93 -4.78 15.65
N THR A 249 -3.22 -3.79 15.09
CA THR A 249 -2.30 -2.92 15.83
C THR A 249 -2.59 -1.46 15.50
N GLY A 250 -3.38 -0.81 16.35
CA GLY A 250 -3.85 0.55 16.11
C GLY A 250 -4.64 0.63 14.79
N PRO A 251 -4.25 1.49 13.83
CA PRO A 251 -4.90 1.58 12.53
C PRO A 251 -4.43 0.49 11.54
N HIS A 252 -3.44 -0.32 11.90
CA HIS A 252 -2.87 -1.35 11.04
C HIS A 252 -3.52 -2.71 11.27
N ALA A 253 -3.52 -3.53 10.23
CA ALA A 253 -4.13 -4.85 10.24
C ALA A 253 -3.26 -5.86 9.50
N MET A 254 -3.32 -7.12 9.91
CA MET A 254 -2.71 -8.22 9.18
C MET A 254 -3.63 -9.43 9.19
N ILE A 255 -3.62 -10.16 8.06
CA ILE A 255 -4.19 -11.49 7.94
C ILE A 255 -3.11 -12.47 7.48
N SER A 256 -3.05 -13.62 8.13
CA SER A 256 -2.28 -14.79 7.68
C SER A 256 -3.23 -15.83 7.13
N VAL A 257 -2.93 -16.36 5.96
CA VAL A 257 -3.77 -17.39 5.31
C VAL A 257 -2.93 -18.57 4.84
N TRP A 258 -3.59 -19.72 4.76
CA TRP A 258 -2.99 -20.90 4.16
C TRP A 258 -2.90 -20.70 2.65
N GLY A 259 -1.98 -21.41 2.01
CA GLY A 259 -1.83 -21.36 0.57
C GLY A 259 -1.34 -22.66 -0.02
N GLY A 260 -1.01 -22.60 -1.30
CA GLY A 260 -0.78 -23.79 -2.11
C GLY A 260 -2.08 -24.48 -2.50
N GLN A 261 -1.95 -25.74 -2.91
CA GLN A 261 -3.09 -26.53 -3.38
C GLN A 261 -4.05 -26.83 -2.23
N SER A 262 -5.34 -26.89 -2.54
CA SER A 262 -6.35 -27.37 -1.61
C SER A 262 -5.95 -28.74 -1.03
N PRO A 263 -6.11 -29.00 0.28
CA PRO A 263 -5.74 -30.28 0.85
C PRO A 263 -6.65 -31.43 0.39
N PRO A 264 -6.13 -32.64 0.08
CA PRO A 264 -4.71 -32.99 -0.04
C PRO A 264 -4.12 -32.50 -1.38
N ALA A 265 -2.87 -32.06 -1.39
CA ALA A 265 -2.20 -31.58 -2.59
C ALA A 265 -2.15 -32.66 -3.69
N ASP A 266 -2.47 -32.28 -4.94
CA ASP A 266 -2.49 -33.19 -6.09
C ASP A 266 -1.94 -32.49 -7.34
N LEU A 267 -0.73 -32.87 -7.76
CA LEU A 267 -0.07 -32.29 -8.94
C LEU A 267 -0.80 -32.58 -10.26
N SER A 268 -1.71 -33.56 -10.30
CA SER A 268 -2.55 -33.79 -11.48
C SER A 268 -3.58 -32.67 -11.69
N MET A 269 -3.94 -31.95 -10.62
CA MET A 269 -4.86 -30.82 -10.63
C MET A 269 -4.14 -29.46 -10.81
N VAL A 270 -2.86 -29.47 -11.18
CA VAL A 270 -2.08 -28.26 -11.49
C VAL A 270 -1.95 -28.10 -13.00
N LYS A 271 -2.09 -26.87 -13.48
CA LYS A 271 -1.90 -26.54 -14.90
C LYS A 271 -0.53 -27.05 -15.38
N PRO A 272 -0.44 -27.63 -16.60
CA PRO A 272 0.83 -28.16 -17.11
C PRO A 272 1.96 -27.12 -17.13
N MET A 273 1.63 -25.88 -17.49
CA MET A 273 2.59 -24.78 -17.54
C MET A 273 3.15 -24.46 -16.15
N ASP A 274 2.29 -24.40 -15.14
CA ASP A 274 2.67 -24.12 -13.76
C ASP A 274 3.63 -25.19 -13.22
N ARG A 275 3.39 -26.46 -13.56
CA ARG A 275 4.29 -27.58 -13.20
C ARG A 275 5.66 -27.48 -13.86
N VAL A 276 5.70 -27.11 -15.13
CA VAL A 276 6.95 -27.00 -15.91
C VAL A 276 7.78 -25.83 -15.40
N LEU A 277 7.15 -24.68 -15.16
CA LEU A 277 7.83 -23.48 -14.67
C LEU A 277 8.03 -23.50 -13.15
N ARG A 278 7.37 -24.40 -12.43
CA ARG A 278 7.30 -24.43 -10.96
C ARG A 278 6.89 -23.06 -10.42
N SER A 279 5.83 -22.52 -10.99
CA SER A 279 5.23 -21.24 -10.63
C SER A 279 3.75 -21.29 -10.93
N GLY A 280 2.90 -20.70 -10.10
CA GLY A 280 1.46 -20.76 -10.32
C GLY A 280 0.72 -19.75 -9.47
N LEU A 281 -0.41 -20.18 -8.90
CA LEU A 281 -1.34 -19.35 -8.12
C LEU A 281 -0.68 -18.42 -7.09
N PHE A 282 0.43 -18.85 -6.49
CA PHE A 282 1.15 -18.14 -5.44
C PHE A 282 2.60 -17.81 -5.82
N GLY A 283 2.83 -17.62 -7.12
CA GLY A 283 4.13 -17.31 -7.69
C GLY A 283 5.08 -18.50 -7.78
N PRO A 284 6.40 -18.25 -7.88
CA PRO A 284 7.42 -19.29 -7.98
C PRO A 284 7.40 -20.19 -6.73
N TRP A 285 7.53 -21.51 -6.92
CA TRP A 285 7.50 -22.48 -5.82
C TRP A 285 8.86 -22.67 -5.16
N ASP A 286 9.93 -22.33 -5.88
CA ASP A 286 11.30 -22.49 -5.41
C ASP A 286 11.69 -21.26 -4.57
N ARG A 287 11.98 -21.46 -3.29
CA ARG A 287 12.39 -20.40 -2.37
C ARG A 287 13.84 -19.95 -2.66
N PRO A 288 14.12 -18.64 -2.79
CA PRO A 288 15.48 -18.14 -3.01
C PRO A 288 16.45 -18.50 -1.88
N ASP A 289 17.73 -18.68 -2.22
CA ASP A 289 18.78 -19.08 -1.28
C ASP A 289 18.88 -18.12 -0.10
N VAL A 290 18.81 -16.81 -0.33
CA VAL A 290 18.83 -15.77 0.72
C VAL A 290 17.74 -15.94 1.77
N ILE A 291 16.58 -16.49 1.41
CA ILE A 291 15.49 -16.76 2.35
C ILE A 291 15.72 -18.08 3.08
N ASN A 292 16.30 -19.09 2.42
CA ASN A 292 16.67 -20.36 3.05
C ASN A 292 17.80 -20.17 4.08
N GLU A 293 18.72 -19.25 3.80
CA GLU A 293 19.89 -18.93 4.63
C GLU A 293 19.56 -18.05 5.83
N LEU A 294 18.36 -17.43 5.87
CA LEU A 294 17.91 -16.60 6.99
C LEU A 294 17.73 -17.40 8.29
N GLY A 295 17.57 -18.72 8.20
CA GLY A 295 17.29 -19.60 9.34
C GLY A 295 15.83 -19.49 9.77
N GLU A 296 15.52 -18.56 10.67
CA GLU A 296 14.14 -18.28 11.10
C GLU A 296 13.63 -17.01 10.41
N LEU A 297 12.36 -17.04 9.97
CA LEU A 297 11.71 -15.84 9.47
C LEU A 297 11.48 -14.84 10.61
N PRO A 298 11.45 -13.52 10.32
CA PRO A 298 11.01 -12.51 11.27
C PRO A 298 9.70 -12.91 11.96
N PRO A 299 9.54 -12.64 13.27
CA PRO A 299 8.45 -13.19 14.08
C PRO A 299 7.05 -12.72 13.67
N GLY A 300 6.95 -11.61 12.94
CA GLY A 300 5.69 -11.13 12.35
C GLY A 300 5.24 -11.95 11.14
N ILE A 301 6.12 -12.76 10.55
CA ILE A 301 5.83 -13.60 9.38
C ILE A 301 5.51 -15.03 9.84
N ASN A 302 4.38 -15.56 9.36
CA ASN A 302 3.79 -16.81 9.79
C ASN A 302 3.69 -16.91 11.32
N PRO A 303 2.96 -15.99 11.99
CA PRO A 303 2.93 -15.88 13.44
C PRO A 303 2.43 -17.18 14.12
N CYS A 304 1.54 -17.90 13.45
CA CYS A 304 1.02 -19.19 13.92
C CYS A 304 1.97 -20.38 13.66
N LYS A 305 3.10 -20.17 12.97
CA LYS A 305 4.03 -21.21 12.52
C LYS A 305 3.32 -22.36 11.80
N ALA A 306 2.28 -22.02 11.04
CA ALA A 306 1.45 -22.99 10.34
C ALA A 306 2.24 -23.62 9.20
N LYS A 307 2.15 -24.96 9.08
CA LYS A 307 2.85 -25.71 8.02
C LYS A 307 2.27 -25.41 6.64
N GLN A 308 0.99 -25.10 6.56
CA GLN A 308 0.26 -24.78 5.34
C GLN A 308 0.23 -23.28 5.05
N TRP A 309 1.02 -22.46 5.76
CA TRP A 309 1.11 -21.03 5.53
C TRP A 309 1.43 -20.71 4.07
N GLY A 310 0.66 -19.78 3.49
CA GLY A 310 0.80 -19.35 2.11
C GLY A 310 1.27 -17.91 2.00
N ILE A 311 0.62 -17.01 2.74
CA ILE A 311 0.86 -15.57 2.65
C ILE A 311 0.44 -14.89 3.95
N ASP A 312 1.17 -13.84 4.29
CA ASP A 312 0.72 -12.81 5.23
C ASP A 312 0.51 -11.49 4.47
N SER A 313 -0.65 -10.87 4.67
CA SER A 313 -1.01 -9.57 4.09
C SER A 313 -1.07 -8.54 5.21
N PHE A 314 -0.18 -7.55 5.17
CA PHE A 314 -0.09 -6.45 6.14
C PHE A 314 -0.65 -5.18 5.53
N LEU A 315 -1.71 -4.62 6.10
CA LEU A 315 -2.22 -3.29 5.80
C LEU A 315 -1.60 -2.26 6.76
N PHE A 316 -0.59 -1.55 6.26
CA PHE A 316 -0.12 -0.31 6.87
C PHE A 316 -0.99 0.84 6.37
N PHE A 317 -2.09 1.06 7.09
CA PHE A 317 -3.01 2.15 6.86
C PHE A 317 -2.29 3.51 6.62
N PRO A 318 -2.79 4.36 5.72
CA PRO A 318 -3.97 4.14 4.88
C PRO A 318 -3.64 3.51 3.51
N ASN A 319 -2.45 3.71 2.99
CA ASN A 319 -2.20 3.58 1.55
C ASN A 319 -1.25 2.44 1.18
N PHE A 320 -0.78 1.62 2.11
CA PHE A 320 0.28 0.66 1.86
C PHE A 320 -0.09 -0.74 2.34
N MET A 321 -0.15 -1.70 1.42
CA MET A 321 -0.20 -3.12 1.77
C MET A 321 1.11 -3.79 1.40
N LEU A 322 1.60 -4.65 2.28
CA LEU A 322 2.79 -5.48 2.08
C LEU A 322 2.39 -6.94 2.21
N LEU A 323 2.63 -7.73 1.18
CA LEU A 323 2.25 -9.14 1.14
C LEU A 323 3.52 -9.98 1.05
N ILE A 324 3.74 -10.87 2.01
CA ILE A 324 4.91 -11.76 2.03
C ILE A 324 4.44 -13.19 1.80
N TRP A 325 4.93 -13.78 0.72
CA TRP A 325 4.56 -15.12 0.29
C TRP A 325 5.49 -16.17 0.87
N ALA A 326 4.97 -17.36 1.15
CA ALA A 326 5.74 -18.47 1.69
C ALA A 326 7.00 -18.82 0.88
N PRO A 327 6.99 -18.78 -0.47
CA PRO A 327 8.19 -18.98 -1.28
C PRO A 327 9.23 -17.85 -1.15
N GLY A 328 8.98 -16.79 -0.39
CA GLY A 328 9.99 -15.80 -0.02
C GLY A 328 10.14 -14.64 -1.01
N TRP A 329 9.12 -14.37 -1.81
CA TRP A 329 8.97 -13.11 -2.56
C TRP A 329 7.91 -12.25 -1.87
N TYR A 330 7.93 -10.95 -2.12
CA TYR A 330 6.88 -10.05 -1.60
C TYR A 330 6.29 -9.21 -2.71
N LEU A 331 5.13 -8.65 -2.44
CA LEU A 331 4.52 -7.64 -3.27
C LEU A 331 4.01 -6.49 -2.42
N THR A 332 3.79 -5.35 -3.05
CA THR A 332 3.21 -4.18 -2.40
C THR A 332 2.01 -3.66 -3.18
N TYR A 333 1.05 -3.14 -2.45
CA TYR A 333 -0.07 -2.39 -2.99
C TYR A 333 -0.04 -0.95 -2.48
N HIS A 334 -0.39 -0.02 -3.37
CA HIS A 334 -0.65 1.36 -3.02
C HIS A 334 -1.99 1.84 -3.54
N TYR A 335 -2.73 2.50 -2.66
CA TYR A 335 -4.07 3.01 -2.94
C TYR A 335 -4.05 4.54 -2.89
N TRP A 336 -4.28 5.17 -4.04
CA TRP A 336 -4.23 6.61 -4.20
C TRP A 336 -5.61 7.15 -4.61
N PRO A 337 -6.54 7.36 -3.67
CA PRO A 337 -7.85 7.91 -3.97
C PRO A 337 -7.77 9.22 -4.77
N THR A 338 -8.59 9.32 -5.82
CA THR A 338 -8.67 10.50 -6.70
C THR A 338 -10.03 11.19 -6.57
N THR A 339 -11.10 10.41 -6.39
CA THR A 339 -12.46 10.86 -6.05
C THR A 339 -13.09 9.90 -5.03
N VAL A 340 -14.33 10.17 -4.61
CA VAL A 340 -15.07 9.30 -3.69
C VAL A 340 -15.27 7.89 -4.25
N ASP A 341 -15.33 7.74 -5.56
CA ASP A 341 -15.66 6.51 -6.29
C ASP A 341 -14.54 6.04 -7.22
N LYS A 342 -13.34 6.62 -7.09
CA LYS A 342 -12.18 6.23 -7.90
C LYS A 342 -10.87 6.34 -7.13
N HIS A 343 -9.93 5.48 -7.49
CA HIS A 343 -8.56 5.58 -7.03
C HIS A 343 -7.58 5.09 -8.09
N ILE A 344 -6.32 5.49 -7.94
CA ILE A 344 -5.20 4.87 -8.64
C ILE A 344 -4.69 3.73 -7.78
N PHE A 345 -4.66 2.53 -8.34
CA PHE A 345 -4.04 1.35 -7.74
C PHE A 345 -2.66 1.15 -8.37
N GLU A 346 -1.63 1.03 -7.53
CA GLU A 346 -0.29 0.66 -7.93
C GLU A 346 0.11 -0.63 -7.22
N THR A 347 0.75 -1.53 -7.96
CA THR A 347 1.19 -2.82 -7.44
C THR A 347 2.55 -3.18 -7.99
N SER A 348 3.40 -3.73 -7.14
CA SER A 348 4.77 -4.14 -7.49
C SER A 348 5.08 -5.48 -6.86
N LEU A 349 5.56 -6.42 -7.67
CA LEU A 349 6.05 -7.73 -7.23
C LEU A 349 7.58 -7.69 -7.23
N TYR A 350 8.18 -8.16 -6.15
CA TYR A 350 9.61 -8.09 -5.91
C TYR A 350 10.18 -9.50 -5.77
N PHE A 351 11.15 -9.80 -6.62
CA PHE A 351 11.84 -11.08 -6.65
C PHE A 351 13.35 -10.90 -6.55
N VAL A 352 14.04 -11.90 -6.01
CA VAL A 352 15.48 -12.03 -6.18
C VAL A 352 15.77 -12.20 -7.69
N PRO A 353 16.80 -11.53 -8.24
CA PRO A 353 17.13 -11.64 -9.65
C PRO A 353 17.27 -13.10 -10.12
N PRO A 354 16.64 -13.47 -11.24
CA PRO A 354 16.63 -14.86 -11.71
C PRO A 354 18.02 -15.28 -12.20
N ARG A 355 18.45 -16.50 -11.85
CA ARG A 355 19.76 -17.05 -12.23
C ARG A 355 19.77 -17.69 -13.61
N ASN A 356 18.59 -18.04 -14.11
CA ASN A 356 18.41 -18.76 -15.37
C ASN A 356 17.06 -18.43 -16.01
N ALA A 357 16.89 -18.85 -17.27
CA ALA A 357 15.68 -18.57 -18.04
C ALA A 357 14.40 -19.15 -17.41
N ARG A 358 14.48 -20.31 -16.75
CA ARG A 358 13.31 -20.91 -16.09
C ARG A 358 12.84 -20.07 -14.91
N GLU A 359 13.76 -19.62 -14.05
CA GLU A 359 13.44 -18.74 -12.92
C GLU A 359 12.85 -17.42 -13.39
N ARG A 360 13.38 -16.84 -14.46
CA ARG A 360 12.80 -15.63 -15.06
C ARG A 360 11.38 -15.89 -15.55
N LEU A 361 11.14 -16.97 -16.31
CA LEU A 361 9.81 -17.33 -16.78
C LEU A 361 8.84 -17.65 -15.64
N ALA A 362 9.33 -18.21 -14.53
CA ALA A 362 8.55 -18.45 -13.32
C ALA A 362 8.07 -17.14 -12.69
N GLN A 363 8.94 -16.12 -12.60
CA GLN A 363 8.60 -14.79 -12.10
C GLN A 363 7.64 -14.06 -13.06
N GLU A 364 7.87 -14.14 -14.36
CA GLU A 364 6.98 -13.56 -15.38
C GLU A 364 5.58 -14.20 -15.34
N LEU A 365 5.48 -15.52 -15.16
CA LEU A 365 4.20 -16.20 -14.96
C LEU A 365 3.49 -15.67 -13.72
N ALA A 366 4.21 -15.54 -12.59
CA ALA A 366 3.66 -15.01 -11.36
C ALA A 366 3.10 -13.58 -11.54
N ALA A 367 3.84 -12.71 -12.21
CA ALA A 367 3.44 -11.34 -12.48
C ALA A 367 2.19 -11.26 -13.38
N VAL A 368 2.12 -12.07 -14.44
CA VAL A 368 0.96 -12.11 -15.34
C VAL A 368 -0.27 -12.69 -14.65
N THR A 369 -0.11 -13.77 -13.86
CA THR A 369 -1.19 -14.38 -13.09
C THR A 369 -1.71 -13.43 -12.01
N PHE A 370 -0.81 -12.71 -11.33
CA PHE A 370 -1.20 -11.69 -10.36
C PHE A 370 -2.06 -10.58 -10.99
N LYS A 371 -1.62 -10.04 -12.13
CA LYS A 371 -2.38 -9.02 -12.87
C LYS A 371 -3.80 -9.49 -13.18
N GLU A 372 -3.97 -10.77 -13.49
CA GLU A 372 -5.29 -11.37 -13.77
C GLU A 372 -6.18 -11.43 -12.52
N TYR A 373 -5.65 -11.73 -11.33
CA TYR A 373 -6.42 -11.62 -10.07
C TYR A 373 -6.87 -10.17 -9.83
N ALA A 374 -5.93 -9.23 -9.89
CA ALA A 374 -6.20 -7.82 -9.63
C ALA A 374 -7.28 -7.25 -10.57
N LEU A 375 -7.34 -7.71 -11.83
CA LEU A 375 -8.39 -7.31 -12.78
C LEU A 375 -9.76 -7.91 -12.45
N GLN A 376 -9.81 -9.15 -11.95
CA GLN A 376 -11.06 -9.77 -11.49
C GLN A 376 -11.61 -9.04 -10.26
N ASP A 377 -10.74 -8.67 -9.32
CA ASP A 377 -11.10 -7.91 -8.12
C ASP A 377 -11.62 -6.51 -8.51
N ALA A 378 -10.86 -5.80 -9.36
CA ALA A 378 -11.25 -4.48 -9.85
C ALA A 378 -12.63 -4.50 -10.52
N ASN A 379 -12.89 -5.42 -11.43
CA ASN A 379 -14.18 -5.51 -12.10
C ASN A 379 -15.34 -5.70 -11.11
N THR A 380 -15.17 -6.61 -10.14
CA THR A 380 -16.19 -6.92 -9.14
C THR A 380 -16.45 -5.72 -8.21
N LEU A 381 -15.41 -4.97 -7.86
CA LEU A 381 -15.51 -3.84 -6.95
C LEU A 381 -16.02 -2.57 -7.64
N GLU A 382 -15.76 -2.39 -8.94
CA GLU A 382 -16.45 -1.37 -9.73
C GLU A 382 -17.97 -1.66 -9.80
N ALA A 383 -18.36 -2.90 -10.03
CA ALA A 383 -19.77 -3.29 -9.99
C ALA A 383 -20.38 -3.04 -8.60
N THR A 384 -19.65 -3.37 -7.53
CA THR A 384 -20.06 -3.08 -6.15
C THR A 384 -20.28 -1.58 -5.92
N GLN A 385 -19.32 -0.73 -6.36
CA GLN A 385 -19.42 0.73 -6.28
C GLN A 385 -20.71 1.26 -6.95
N THR A 386 -21.07 0.72 -8.12
CA THR A 386 -22.30 1.15 -8.82
C THR A 386 -23.56 0.89 -8.00
N MET A 387 -23.61 -0.24 -7.29
CA MET A 387 -24.79 -0.68 -6.55
C MET A 387 -24.90 0.01 -5.19
N ILE A 388 -23.80 0.15 -4.43
CA ILE A 388 -23.84 0.87 -3.15
C ILE A 388 -24.16 2.36 -3.36
N GLY A 389 -23.77 2.94 -4.50
CA GLY A 389 -24.09 4.32 -4.86
C GLY A 389 -25.59 4.59 -5.00
N THR A 390 -26.41 3.55 -5.25
CA THR A 390 -27.88 3.68 -5.32
C THR A 390 -28.53 3.90 -3.96
N LYS A 391 -27.86 3.50 -2.87
CA LYS A 391 -28.37 3.52 -1.48
C LYS A 391 -29.70 2.77 -1.29
N VAL A 392 -30.05 1.85 -2.21
CA VAL A 392 -31.23 0.99 -2.06
C VAL A 392 -31.06 0.03 -0.88
N VAL A 393 -29.82 -0.36 -0.60
CA VAL A 393 -29.41 -1.13 0.58
C VAL A 393 -28.24 -0.40 1.23
N THR A 394 -28.31 -0.22 2.55
CA THR A 394 -27.31 0.49 3.37
C THR A 394 -26.67 -0.40 4.42
N ASP A 395 -27.19 -1.60 4.65
CA ASP A 395 -26.78 -2.47 5.74
C ASP A 395 -26.30 -3.81 5.19
N PHE A 396 -25.00 -4.06 5.29
CA PHE A 396 -24.35 -5.24 4.72
C PHE A 396 -23.81 -6.15 5.83
N PRO A 397 -24.31 -7.40 5.94
CA PRO A 397 -23.79 -8.33 6.93
C PRO A 397 -22.40 -8.84 6.50
N LEU A 398 -21.42 -8.70 7.38
CA LEU A 398 -20.08 -9.30 7.22
C LEU A 398 -19.93 -10.51 8.15
N CYS A 399 -19.31 -11.57 7.64
CA CYS A 399 -19.02 -12.80 8.35
C CYS A 399 -17.82 -12.66 9.31
N ASP A 400 -17.56 -13.70 10.09
CA ASP A 400 -16.49 -13.70 11.10
C ASP A 400 -15.08 -13.53 10.52
N GLN A 401 -14.88 -13.81 9.23
CA GLN A 401 -13.58 -13.74 8.56
C GLN A 401 -13.38 -12.44 7.75
N GLU A 402 -14.32 -11.51 7.85
CA GLU A 402 -14.27 -10.19 7.21
C GLU A 402 -13.98 -9.10 8.26
N ILE A 403 -13.23 -9.48 9.30
CA ILE A 403 -12.97 -8.63 10.46
C ILE A 403 -12.08 -7.43 10.13
N LEU A 404 -11.17 -7.57 9.16
CA LEU A 404 -10.31 -6.47 8.73
C LEU A 404 -11.10 -5.37 8.00
N LEU A 405 -12.20 -5.72 7.34
CA LEU A 405 -13.10 -4.76 6.69
C LEU A 405 -13.76 -3.90 7.77
N ARG A 406 -14.29 -4.54 8.83
CA ARG A 406 -14.86 -3.84 9.99
C ARG A 406 -13.85 -2.89 10.62
N HIS A 407 -12.62 -3.36 10.80
CA HIS A 407 -11.53 -2.56 11.35
C HIS A 407 -11.19 -1.36 10.46
N LEU A 408 -11.01 -1.55 9.15
CA LEU A 408 -10.70 -0.47 8.20
C LEU A 408 -11.76 0.64 8.23
N HIS A 409 -13.03 0.28 8.13
CA HIS A 409 -14.14 1.23 8.14
C HIS A 409 -14.28 1.94 9.49
N LYS A 410 -14.10 1.20 10.61
CA LYS A 410 -14.08 1.80 11.95
C LYS A 410 -12.93 2.80 12.11
N MET A 411 -11.71 2.45 11.72
CA MET A 411 -10.53 3.32 11.84
C MET A 411 -10.71 4.58 11.01
N THR A 412 -11.19 4.46 9.77
CA THR A 412 -11.54 5.59 8.92
C THR A 412 -12.56 6.50 9.60
N GLY A 413 -13.61 5.91 10.17
CA GLY A 413 -14.62 6.57 11.02
C GLY A 413 -14.03 7.38 12.16
N ASP A 414 -13.15 6.75 12.94
CA ASP A 414 -12.54 7.36 14.11
C ASP A 414 -11.64 8.56 13.73
N TYR A 415 -10.79 8.44 12.70
CA TYR A 415 -9.97 9.55 12.20
C TYR A 415 -10.82 10.75 11.75
N VAL A 416 -11.86 10.51 10.94
CA VAL A 416 -12.74 11.58 10.46
C VAL A 416 -13.50 12.23 11.61
N LYS A 417 -13.99 11.44 12.57
CA LYS A 417 -14.68 11.93 13.76
C LYS A 417 -13.76 12.80 14.63
N GLU A 418 -12.54 12.35 14.90
CA GLU A 418 -11.55 13.12 15.66
C GLU A 418 -11.22 14.45 14.98
N TYR A 419 -10.99 14.43 13.67
CA TYR A 419 -10.73 15.64 12.89
C TYR A 419 -11.88 16.65 12.96
N ARG A 420 -13.13 16.18 12.79
CA ARG A 420 -14.32 17.03 12.89
C ARG A 420 -14.44 17.65 14.29
N ASN A 421 -14.25 16.85 15.35
CA ASN A 421 -14.31 17.33 16.73
C ASN A 421 -13.25 18.42 17.03
N ASN A 422 -12.02 18.22 16.58
CA ASN A 422 -10.93 19.19 16.76
C ASN A 422 -11.17 20.48 15.95
N GLY A 423 -11.75 20.37 14.76
CA GLY A 423 -12.17 21.51 13.94
C GLY A 423 -13.24 22.37 14.63
N HIS A 424 -14.23 21.74 15.26
CA HIS A 424 -15.26 22.44 16.04
C HIS A 424 -14.70 23.11 17.30
N ALA A 425 -13.77 22.47 18.02
CA ALA A 425 -13.11 23.07 19.18
C ALA A 425 -12.31 24.34 18.81
N THR A 426 -11.67 24.36 17.64
CA THR A 426 -10.90 25.51 17.15
C THR A 426 -11.79 26.67 16.69
N GLN A 427 -13.00 26.40 16.21
CA GLN A 427 -14.00 27.42 15.84
C GLN A 427 -14.75 27.99 17.05
N ALA A 428 -14.93 27.22 18.13
CA ALA A 428 -15.54 27.71 19.37
C ALA A 428 -14.59 28.54 20.25
N ALA A 429 -13.28 28.47 19.99
CA ALA A 429 -12.24 29.22 20.69
C ALA A 429 -11.81 30.52 19.98
N ARG A 430 -12.45 30.86 18.85
CA ARG A 430 -12.32 32.13 18.12
C ARG A 430 -13.63 32.90 18.22
#